data_AF-A0A4Y3QTT0-F1
#
_entry.id   AF-A0A4Y3QTT0-F1
#
_cell.length_a   1.000
_cell.length_b   1.000
_cell.length_c   1.000
_cell.angle_alpha   90.00
_cell.angle_beta   90.00
_cell.angle_gamma   90.00
#
_symmetry.space_group_name_H-M   'P 1'
#
loop_
_entity.id
_entity.type
_entity.pdbx_description
1 polymer ?
#
loop_
_entity_poly.entity_id
_entity_poly.type
_entity_poly.pdbx_seq_one_letter_code
_entity_poly.pdbx_strand_id
1 'polypeptide(L)'
;MFNGGAWLTVEGRRVDVHYRDLDVVEHELAEAARGRFHWEPLMFHLAGIPSYLVVAELAVNRVLRGSLPRPGYPRALRDSAPAHWRETAGLTLAYARANSAPRGGRTEVAGALAVAAMQTAHAVLAARGEWVTNEKRLLDAAGLRGVDDVVAALGTEPAGLLRGIEAAEALFARATGTAG
;
A
#
# COMPACT_ATOMS: atom_id res chain seq x y z
N MET A 1 -7.87 11.32 7.78
CA MET A 1 -8.99 10.58 7.12
C MET A 1 -10.05 9.91 8.01
N PHE A 2 -9.81 9.57 9.29
CA PHE A 2 -10.74 8.76 10.08
C PHE A 2 -11.58 9.60 11.06
N ASN A 3 -12.90 9.41 11.07
CA ASN A 3 -13.84 10.16 11.92
C ASN A 3 -14.38 9.33 13.10
N GLY A 4 -13.59 8.35 13.57
CA GLY A 4 -13.98 7.42 14.62
C GLY A 4 -14.79 6.22 14.12
N GLY A 5 -15.24 5.41 15.06
CA GLY A 5 -15.87 4.12 14.76
C GLY A 5 -16.08 3.27 16.00
N ALA A 6 -16.46 2.01 15.80
CA ALA A 6 -16.62 1.04 16.86
C ALA A 6 -16.35 -0.39 16.36
N TRP A 7 -15.63 -1.16 17.16
CA TRP A 7 -15.60 -2.61 17.03
C TRP A 7 -16.70 -3.22 17.88
N LEU A 8 -17.65 -3.87 17.23
CA LEU A 8 -18.82 -4.46 17.83
C LEU A 8 -18.83 -5.97 17.63
N THR A 9 -19.64 -6.64 18.44
CA THR A 9 -20.05 -8.01 18.19
C THR A 9 -21.58 -8.02 18.12
N VAL A 10 -22.14 -8.33 16.95
CA VAL A 10 -23.59 -8.40 16.73
C VAL A 10 -23.93 -9.86 16.46
N GLU A 11 -24.74 -10.48 17.34
CA GLU A 11 -25.13 -11.89 17.22
C GLU A 11 -23.93 -12.84 17.03
N GLY A 12 -22.85 -12.61 17.80
CA GLY A 12 -21.61 -13.41 17.72
C GLY A 12 -20.70 -13.07 16.54
N ARG A 13 -21.08 -12.15 15.64
CA ARG A 13 -20.26 -11.72 14.51
C ARG A 13 -19.50 -10.45 14.82
N ARG A 14 -18.20 -10.41 14.52
CA ARG A 14 -17.37 -9.20 14.62
C ARG A 14 -17.77 -8.21 13.52
N VAL A 15 -18.09 -6.98 13.92
CA VAL A 15 -18.47 -5.89 13.03
C VAL A 15 -17.56 -4.70 13.30
N ASP A 16 -17.06 -4.09 12.23
CA ASP A 16 -16.27 -2.87 12.29
C ASP A 16 -17.09 -1.73 11.68
N VAL A 17 -17.40 -0.73 12.50
CA VAL A 17 -18.16 0.46 12.10
C VAL A 17 -17.21 1.62 11.97
N HIS A 18 -17.23 2.29 10.83
CA HIS A 18 -16.43 3.46 10.55
C HIS A 18 -17.33 4.64 10.20
N TYR A 19 -17.10 5.78 10.84
CA TYR A 19 -17.70 7.04 10.40
C TYR A 19 -16.79 7.70 9.35
N ARG A 20 -17.44 8.33 8.36
CA ARG A 20 -16.81 9.14 7.32
C ARG A 20 -17.53 10.47 7.26
N ASP A 21 -16.78 11.54 7.41
CA ASP A 21 -17.24 12.89 7.14
C ASP A 21 -17.42 13.05 5.62
N LEU A 22 -18.60 13.50 5.20
CA LEU A 22 -18.93 13.64 3.79
C LEU A 22 -18.10 14.74 3.13
N ASP A 23 -17.80 15.82 3.84
CA ASP A 23 -16.99 16.91 3.29
C ASP A 23 -15.57 16.43 2.95
N VAL A 24 -15.03 15.53 3.79
CA VAL A 24 -13.73 14.87 3.55
C VAL A 24 -13.83 13.91 2.36
N VAL A 25 -14.87 13.08 2.29
CA VAL A 25 -15.05 12.13 1.18
C VAL A 25 -15.18 12.86 -0.16
N GLU A 26 -15.96 13.95 -0.20
CA GLU A 26 -16.15 14.76 -1.40
C GLU A 26 -14.85 15.47 -1.82
N HIS A 27 -14.09 15.97 -0.85
CA HIS A 27 -12.77 16.56 -1.09
C HIS A 27 -11.81 15.54 -1.72
N GLU A 28 -11.63 14.37 -1.08
CA GLU A 28 -10.70 13.35 -1.57
C GLU A 28 -11.14 12.76 -2.92
N LEU A 29 -12.45 12.68 -3.18
CA LEU A 29 -12.97 12.32 -4.50
C LEU A 29 -12.55 13.34 -5.57
N ALA A 30 -12.64 14.64 -5.27
CA ALA A 30 -12.25 15.71 -6.19
C ALA A 30 -10.72 15.75 -6.43
N GLU A 31 -9.92 15.46 -5.41
CA GLU A 31 -8.47 15.37 -5.53
C GLU A 31 -8.04 14.14 -6.33
N ALA A 32 -8.61 12.97 -6.03
CA ALA A 32 -8.37 11.74 -6.77
C ALA A 32 -8.75 11.87 -8.26
N ALA A 33 -9.85 12.57 -8.56
CA ALA A 33 -10.26 12.86 -9.95
C ALA A 33 -9.19 13.65 -10.73
N ARG A 34 -8.37 14.45 -10.03
CA ARG A 34 -7.26 15.24 -10.59
C ARG A 34 -5.91 14.52 -10.46
N GLY A 35 -5.91 13.27 -10.00
CA GLY A 35 -4.70 12.47 -9.79
C GLY A 35 -3.86 12.92 -8.60
N ARG A 36 -4.46 13.64 -7.64
CA ARG A 36 -3.78 14.08 -6.42
C ARG A 36 -4.23 13.26 -5.24
N PHE A 37 -3.31 13.04 -4.32
CA PHE A 37 -3.57 12.39 -3.05
C PHE A 37 -2.42 12.73 -2.10
N HIS A 38 -2.73 12.79 -0.81
CA HIS A 38 -1.74 12.74 0.26
C HIS A 38 -1.67 11.34 0.88
N TRP A 39 -0.62 11.13 1.68
CA TRP A 39 -0.31 9.88 2.36
C TRP A 39 -0.25 10.11 3.87
N GLU A 40 -0.81 9.19 4.66
CA GLU A 40 -0.78 9.23 6.12
C GLU A 40 -0.26 7.89 6.69
N PRO A 41 0.59 7.89 7.73
CA PRO A 41 0.92 6.66 8.45
C PRO A 41 -0.30 6.17 9.25
N LEU A 42 -0.50 4.85 9.30
CA LEU A 42 -1.54 4.21 10.11
C LEU A 42 -0.97 2.94 10.75
N MET A 43 -1.07 2.82 12.08
CA MET A 43 -0.34 1.85 12.92
C MET A 43 -0.30 0.39 12.42
N PHE A 44 -1.35 -0.07 11.72
CA PHE A 44 -1.49 -1.45 11.24
C PHE A 44 -1.45 -1.57 9.70
N HIS A 45 -1.09 -0.51 9.00
CA HIS A 45 -0.77 -0.52 7.57
C HIS A 45 0.73 -0.29 7.40
N LEU A 46 1.45 -1.27 6.87
CA LEU A 46 2.90 -1.21 6.71
C LEU A 46 3.31 -0.11 5.74
N ALA A 47 2.60 0.06 4.62
CA ALA A 47 2.87 1.13 3.66
C ALA A 47 2.29 2.48 4.08
N GLY A 48 1.47 2.54 5.14
CA GLY A 48 0.55 3.65 5.39
C GLY A 48 -0.64 3.63 4.44
N ILE A 49 -1.40 4.73 4.39
CA ILE A 49 -2.62 4.81 3.59
C ILE A 49 -2.62 6.02 2.65
N PRO A 50 -3.07 5.84 1.39
CA PRO A 50 -3.37 6.97 0.53
C PRO A 50 -4.73 7.56 0.88
N SER A 51 -4.85 8.88 0.73
CA SER A 51 -6.12 9.60 0.87
C SER A 51 -7.27 9.11 -0.01
N TYR A 52 -6.96 8.59 -1.20
CA TYR A 52 -7.97 7.97 -2.05
C TYR A 52 -8.52 6.62 -1.52
N LEU A 53 -8.08 6.13 -0.35
CA LEU A 53 -8.68 4.96 0.31
C LEU A 53 -10.17 5.17 0.59
N VAL A 54 -10.58 6.36 1.01
CA VAL A 54 -12.01 6.64 1.25
C VAL A 54 -12.83 6.62 -0.05
N VAL A 55 -12.19 6.96 -1.17
CA VAL A 55 -12.79 6.85 -2.50
C VAL A 55 -12.92 5.38 -2.91
N ALA A 56 -11.93 4.55 -2.58
CA ALA A 56 -12.00 3.10 -2.77
C ALA A 56 -13.18 2.49 -1.98
N GLU A 57 -13.36 2.88 -0.71
CA GLU A 57 -14.53 2.48 0.10
C GLU A 57 -15.85 2.89 -0.58
N LEU A 58 -15.93 4.12 -1.09
CA LEU A 58 -17.09 4.63 -1.81
C LEU A 58 -17.37 3.88 -3.13
N ALA A 59 -16.33 3.43 -3.83
CA ALA A 59 -16.47 2.73 -5.11
C ALA A 59 -16.92 1.26 -4.96
N VAL A 60 -16.49 0.59 -3.88
CA VAL A 60 -16.68 -0.87 -3.70
C VAL A 60 -17.77 -1.25 -2.70
N ASN A 61 -18.31 -0.29 -1.94
CA ASN A 61 -19.35 -0.59 -0.95
C ASN A 61 -20.67 -1.06 -1.59
N ARG A 62 -21.53 -1.58 -0.71
CA ARG A 62 -22.96 -1.76 -0.97
C ARG A 62 -23.73 -0.73 -0.17
N VAL A 63 -24.48 0.13 -0.86
CA VAL A 63 -25.38 1.09 -0.22
C VAL A 63 -26.52 0.35 0.49
N LEU A 64 -26.66 0.58 1.79
CA LEU A 64 -27.74 -0.02 2.61
C LEU A 64 -28.93 0.92 2.79
N ARG A 65 -28.71 2.23 2.75
CA ARG A 65 -29.74 3.27 2.89
C ARG A 65 -29.33 4.52 2.12
N GLY A 66 -30.29 5.17 1.45
CA GLY A 66 -30.08 6.39 0.67
C GLY A 66 -29.40 6.13 -0.67
N SER A 67 -28.65 7.12 -1.17
CA SER A 67 -27.91 7.05 -2.42
C SER A 67 -26.50 7.60 -2.23
N LEU A 68 -25.51 6.92 -2.78
CA LEU A 68 -24.11 7.36 -2.83
C LEU A 68 -23.58 7.20 -4.27
N PRO A 69 -22.66 8.07 -4.72
CA PRO A 69 -22.00 7.87 -6.00
C PRO A 69 -21.13 6.61 -5.97
N ARG A 70 -20.86 6.04 -7.14
CA ARG A 70 -19.97 4.88 -7.31
C ARG A 70 -18.86 5.20 -8.31
N PRO A 71 -17.82 5.92 -7.89
CA PRO A 71 -16.78 6.40 -8.79
C PRO A 71 -15.98 5.22 -9.39
N GLY A 72 -15.67 5.32 -10.69
CA GLY A 72 -14.65 4.49 -11.32
C GLY A 72 -13.25 4.94 -10.91
N TYR A 73 -12.23 4.13 -11.20
CA TYR A 73 -10.83 4.50 -10.93
C TYR A 73 -10.39 5.65 -11.86
N PRO A 74 -10.06 6.85 -11.34
CA PRO A 74 -9.74 8.00 -12.18
C PRO A 74 -8.49 7.77 -13.02
N ARG A 75 -8.52 8.10 -14.31
CA ARG A 75 -7.35 8.00 -15.18
C ARG A 75 -6.16 8.81 -14.66
N ALA A 76 -6.41 10.05 -14.21
CA ALA A 76 -5.34 10.90 -13.66
C ALA A 76 -4.66 10.26 -12.44
N LEU A 77 -5.41 9.56 -11.59
CA LEU A 77 -4.84 8.83 -10.45
C LEU A 77 -4.06 7.60 -10.89
N ARG A 78 -4.55 6.89 -11.91
CA ARG A 78 -3.86 5.75 -12.52
C ARG A 78 -2.51 6.15 -13.11
N ASP A 79 -2.41 7.38 -13.59
CA ASP A 79 -1.18 7.92 -14.17
C ASP A 79 -0.19 8.40 -13.07
N SER A 80 -0.68 8.99 -11.97
CA SER A 80 0.18 9.59 -10.93
C SER A 80 0.57 8.64 -9.79
N ALA A 81 -0.37 7.87 -9.25
CA ALA A 81 -0.15 7.06 -8.05
C ALA A 81 0.93 5.98 -8.20
N PRO A 82 1.04 5.25 -9.34
CA PRO A 82 2.08 4.24 -9.48
C PRO A 82 3.51 4.80 -9.38
N ALA A 83 3.75 5.99 -9.92
CA ALA A 83 5.06 6.63 -9.85
C ALA A 83 5.43 6.98 -8.41
N HIS A 84 4.52 7.64 -7.68
CA HIS A 84 4.70 7.97 -6.26
C HIS A 84 5.04 6.74 -5.42
N TRP A 85 4.26 5.67 -5.56
CA TRP A 85 4.47 4.46 -4.76
C TRP A 85 5.78 3.73 -5.09
N ARG A 86 6.18 3.68 -6.38
CA ARG A 86 7.48 3.11 -6.79
C ARG A 86 8.64 3.92 -6.24
N GLU A 87 8.56 5.24 -6.30
CA GLU A 87 9.58 6.14 -5.76
C GLU A 87 9.75 5.93 -4.26
N THR A 88 8.64 5.91 -3.50
CA THR A 88 8.66 5.67 -2.05
C THR A 88 9.24 4.29 -1.70
N ALA A 89 8.91 3.25 -2.47
CA ALA A 89 9.52 1.91 -2.31
C ALA A 89 11.02 1.93 -2.56
N GLY A 90 11.47 2.59 -3.64
CA GLY A 90 12.89 2.75 -3.96
C GLY A 90 13.67 3.48 -2.87
N LEU A 91 13.12 4.58 -2.35
CA LEU A 91 13.73 5.34 -1.25
C LEU A 91 13.84 4.51 0.03
N THR A 92 12.81 3.72 0.35
CA THR A 92 12.79 2.82 1.51
C THR A 92 13.93 1.79 1.43
N LEU A 93 14.10 1.14 0.27
CA LEU A 93 15.16 0.17 0.05
C LEU A 93 16.55 0.82 0.00
N ALA A 94 16.68 1.98 -0.65
CA ALA A 94 17.93 2.73 -0.71
C ALA A 94 18.42 3.12 0.69
N TYR A 95 17.52 3.55 1.57
CA TYR A 95 17.86 3.88 2.94
C TYR A 95 18.35 2.64 3.73
N ALA A 96 17.67 1.50 3.61
CA ALA A 96 18.07 0.26 4.26
C ALA A 96 19.42 -0.24 3.73
N ARG A 97 19.66 -0.13 2.41
CA ARG A 97 20.93 -0.47 1.75
C ARG A 97 22.09 0.35 2.28
N ALA A 98 21.91 1.67 2.38
CA ALA A 98 22.97 2.58 2.81
C ALA A 98 23.24 2.53 4.31
N ASN A 99 22.21 2.31 5.12
CA ASN A 99 22.32 2.52 6.57
C ASN A 99 22.21 1.24 7.40
N SER A 100 21.32 0.31 7.05
CA SER A 100 21.02 -0.86 7.90
C SER A 100 21.85 -2.08 7.51
N ALA A 101 21.95 -2.37 6.21
CA ALA A 101 22.68 -3.52 5.70
C ALA A 101 24.17 -3.53 6.09
N PRO A 102 24.95 -2.42 6.01
CA PRO A 102 26.37 -2.42 6.34
C PRO A 102 26.68 -2.77 7.80
N ARG A 103 25.70 -2.59 8.70
CA ARG A 103 25.80 -2.87 10.13
C ARG A 103 25.21 -4.22 10.54
N GLY A 104 24.82 -5.06 9.57
CA GLY A 104 24.18 -6.35 9.87
C GLY A 104 22.76 -6.20 10.44
N GLY A 105 22.08 -5.08 10.19
CA GLY A 105 20.74 -4.77 10.70
C GLY A 105 19.64 -5.59 10.03
N ARG A 106 19.57 -6.88 10.33
CA ARG A 106 18.64 -7.83 9.69
C ARG A 106 17.18 -7.44 9.91
N THR A 107 16.82 -7.00 11.11
CA THR A 107 15.44 -6.61 11.44
C THR A 107 15.01 -5.39 10.64
N GLU A 108 15.87 -4.38 10.54
CA GLU A 108 15.62 -3.16 9.79
C GLU A 108 15.53 -3.43 8.29
N VAL A 109 16.38 -4.31 7.76
CA VAL A 109 16.31 -4.73 6.35
C VAL A 109 15.02 -5.51 6.09
N ALA A 110 14.68 -6.49 6.91
CA ALA A 110 13.44 -7.26 6.77
C ALA A 110 12.20 -6.35 6.82
N GLY A 111 12.17 -5.37 7.74
CA GLY A 111 11.11 -4.37 7.82
C GLY A 111 11.03 -3.50 6.57
N ALA A 112 12.17 -3.02 6.06
CA ALA A 112 12.22 -2.23 4.84
C ALA A 112 11.73 -3.03 3.61
N LEU A 113 12.09 -4.31 3.50
CA LEU A 113 11.59 -5.19 2.44
C LEU A 113 10.06 -5.32 2.49
N ALA A 114 9.50 -5.54 3.68
CA ALA A 114 8.06 -5.69 3.86
C ALA A 114 7.30 -4.40 3.51
N VAL A 115 7.79 -3.24 3.97
CA VAL A 115 7.19 -1.93 3.67
C VAL A 115 7.29 -1.61 2.17
N ALA A 116 8.46 -1.81 1.56
CA ALA A 116 8.66 -1.57 0.14
C ALA A 116 7.82 -2.50 -0.74
N ALA A 117 7.57 -3.75 -0.31
CA ALA A 117 6.66 -4.66 -0.99
C ALA A 117 5.22 -4.15 -1.00
N MET A 118 4.71 -3.66 0.15
CA MET A 118 3.36 -3.10 0.25
C MET A 118 3.22 -1.81 -0.59
N GLN A 119 4.23 -0.94 -0.57
CA GLN A 119 4.28 0.24 -1.43
C GLN A 119 4.28 -0.15 -2.91
N THR A 120 5.11 -1.11 -3.30
CA THR A 120 5.13 -1.64 -4.68
C THR A 120 3.78 -2.24 -5.08
N ALA A 121 3.12 -2.95 -4.17
CA ALA A 121 1.80 -3.53 -4.41
C ALA A 121 0.73 -2.46 -4.65
N HIS A 122 0.77 -1.35 -3.90
CA HIS A 122 -0.05 -0.17 -4.21
C HIS A 122 0.24 0.37 -5.61
N ALA A 123 1.50 0.44 -6.04
CA ALA A 123 1.85 0.88 -7.39
C ALA A 123 1.26 -0.04 -8.47
N VAL A 124 1.36 -1.36 -8.28
CA VAL A 124 0.82 -2.36 -9.22
C VAL A 124 -0.69 -2.23 -9.35
N LEU A 125 -1.43 -2.19 -8.24
CA LEU A 125 -2.88 -2.10 -8.29
C LEU A 125 -3.37 -0.74 -8.79
N ALA A 126 -2.69 0.35 -8.43
CA ALA A 126 -2.98 1.65 -9.01
C ALA A 126 -2.80 1.66 -10.53
N ALA A 127 -1.73 1.04 -11.05
CA ALA A 127 -1.47 0.95 -12.49
C ALA A 127 -2.52 0.08 -13.22
N ARG A 128 -3.16 -0.86 -12.52
CA ARG A 128 -4.30 -1.64 -13.03
C ARG A 128 -5.64 -0.93 -12.90
N GLY A 129 -5.71 0.18 -12.16
CA GLY A 129 -6.96 0.86 -11.85
C GLY A 129 -7.83 0.08 -10.85
N GLU A 130 -7.19 -0.66 -9.95
CA GLU A 130 -7.85 -1.49 -8.94
C GLU A 130 -7.89 -0.78 -7.58
N TRP A 131 -9.08 -0.75 -6.97
CA TRP A 131 -9.29 -0.13 -5.67
C TRP A 131 -8.77 -0.99 -4.52
N VAL A 132 -8.12 -0.34 -3.56
CA VAL A 132 -7.56 -0.97 -2.35
C VAL A 132 -8.13 -0.27 -1.12
N THR A 133 -8.71 -1.06 -0.20
CA THR A 133 -9.27 -0.54 1.07
C THR A 133 -8.50 -1.01 2.29
N ASN A 134 -7.59 -1.98 2.15
CA ASN A 134 -6.70 -2.48 3.20
C ASN A 134 -5.57 -3.34 2.61
N GLU A 135 -4.58 -3.67 3.43
CA GLU A 135 -3.39 -4.43 3.01
C GLU A 135 -3.50 -5.96 3.09
N LYS A 136 -4.59 -6.52 3.66
CA LYS A 136 -4.64 -7.94 4.07
C LYS A 136 -4.35 -8.92 2.93
N ARG A 137 -4.73 -8.56 1.70
CA ARG A 137 -4.54 -9.37 0.48
C ARG A 137 -3.76 -8.62 -0.60
N LEU A 138 -3.14 -7.51 -0.24
CA LEU A 138 -2.54 -6.57 -1.19
C LEU A 138 -1.37 -7.21 -1.95
N LEU A 139 -0.48 -7.92 -1.24
CA LEU A 139 0.63 -8.64 -1.88
C LEU A 139 0.14 -9.75 -2.82
N ASP A 140 -0.93 -10.48 -2.45
CA ASP A 140 -1.51 -11.52 -3.30
C ASP A 140 -2.08 -10.93 -4.59
N ALA A 141 -2.88 -9.86 -4.48
CA ALA A 141 -3.47 -9.19 -5.62
C ALA A 141 -2.41 -8.58 -6.56
N ALA A 142 -1.30 -8.10 -6.00
CA ALA A 142 -0.17 -7.59 -6.76
C ALA A 142 0.77 -8.68 -7.31
N GLY A 143 0.63 -9.94 -6.89
CA GLY A 143 1.53 -11.04 -7.29
C GLY A 143 2.93 -10.95 -6.66
N LEU A 144 3.03 -10.40 -5.45
CA LEU A 144 4.30 -10.08 -4.78
C LEU A 144 4.66 -11.02 -3.62
N ARG A 145 3.97 -12.17 -3.47
CA ARG A 145 4.24 -13.13 -2.39
C ARG A 145 5.63 -13.77 -2.42
N GLY A 146 6.34 -13.70 -3.54
CA GLY A 146 7.76 -14.09 -3.60
C GLY A 146 8.66 -13.30 -2.65
N VAL A 147 8.19 -12.17 -2.07
CA VAL A 147 8.94 -11.45 -1.04
C VAL A 147 9.11 -12.27 0.25
N ASP A 148 8.20 -13.21 0.53
CA ASP A 148 8.27 -14.07 1.72
C ASP A 148 9.55 -14.92 1.69
N ASP A 149 9.92 -15.45 0.52
CA ASP A 149 11.16 -16.22 0.30
C ASP A 149 12.40 -15.34 0.47
N VAL A 150 12.35 -14.09 -0.01
CA VAL A 150 13.46 -13.14 0.14
C VAL A 150 13.70 -12.82 1.62
N VAL A 151 12.64 -12.59 2.38
CA VAL A 151 12.71 -12.35 3.83
C VAL A 151 13.21 -13.58 4.57
N ALA A 152 12.72 -14.77 4.22
CA ALA A 152 13.14 -16.03 4.84
C ALA A 152 14.64 -16.33 4.61
N ALA A 153 15.19 -15.91 3.47
CA ALA A 153 16.60 -16.10 3.12
C ALA A 153 17.56 -15.08 3.79
N LEU A 154 17.08 -14.09 4.53
CA LEU A 154 17.93 -13.08 5.16
C LEU A 154 18.82 -13.67 6.26
N GLY A 155 20.13 -13.65 6.01
CA GLY A 155 21.16 -13.87 7.03
C GLY A 155 21.43 -12.63 7.89
N THR A 156 22.50 -12.68 8.68
CA THR A 156 22.98 -11.54 9.49
C THR A 156 24.18 -10.82 8.89
N GLU A 157 24.83 -11.42 7.90
CA GLU A 157 26.01 -10.84 7.24
C GLU A 157 25.63 -9.69 6.30
N PRO A 158 26.35 -8.56 6.31
CA PRO A 158 26.07 -7.40 5.46
C PRO A 158 25.90 -7.76 3.97
N ALA A 159 26.77 -8.62 3.44
CA ALA A 159 26.69 -9.07 2.06
C ALA A 159 25.42 -9.88 1.76
N GLY A 160 24.92 -10.66 2.73
CA GLY A 160 23.66 -11.38 2.61
C GLY A 160 22.45 -10.44 2.61
N LEU A 161 22.48 -9.40 3.44
CA LEU A 161 21.44 -8.38 3.48
C LEU A 161 21.37 -7.58 2.19
N LEU A 162 22.52 -7.19 1.62
CA LEU A 162 22.57 -6.51 0.32
C LEU A 162 21.98 -7.36 -0.81
N ARG A 163 22.30 -8.66 -0.85
CA ARG A 163 21.69 -9.59 -1.81
C ARG A 163 20.17 -9.71 -1.62
N GLY A 164 19.69 -9.69 -0.38
CA GLY A 164 18.25 -9.69 -0.09
C GLY A 164 17.55 -8.44 -0.64
N ILE A 165 18.18 -7.27 -0.50
CA ILE A 165 17.67 -6.01 -1.08
C ILE A 165 17.64 -6.09 -2.61
N GLU A 166 18.72 -6.56 -3.24
CA GLU A 166 18.79 -6.73 -4.71
C GLU A 166 17.75 -7.72 -5.24
N ALA A 167 17.51 -8.82 -4.53
CA ALA A 167 16.49 -9.79 -4.88
C ALA A 167 15.07 -9.18 -4.80
N ALA A 168 14.80 -8.37 -3.77
CA ALA A 168 13.54 -7.64 -3.65
C ALA A 168 13.37 -6.59 -4.75
N GLU A 169 14.40 -5.78 -5.04
CA GLU A 169 14.39 -4.81 -6.15
C GLU A 169 14.06 -5.50 -7.48
N ALA A 170 14.71 -6.62 -7.77
CA ALA A 170 14.45 -7.40 -8.98
C ALA A 170 13.00 -7.94 -9.04
N LEU A 171 12.46 -8.41 -7.90
CA LEU A 171 11.06 -8.84 -7.80
C LEU A 171 10.09 -7.68 -8.09
N PHE A 172 10.33 -6.51 -7.49
CA PHE A 172 9.47 -5.34 -7.60
C PHE A 172 9.51 -4.73 -9.00
N ALA A 173 10.69 -4.69 -9.64
CA ALA A 173 10.84 -4.24 -11.02
C ALA A 173 10.06 -5.12 -12.00
N ARG A 174 10.10 -6.45 -11.84
CA ARG A 174 9.29 -7.37 -12.65
C ARG A 174 7.79 -7.13 -12.47
N ALA A 175 7.32 -6.98 -11.23
CA ALA A 175 5.91 -6.78 -10.94
C ALA A 175 5.35 -5.46 -11.51
N THR A 176 6.19 -4.43 -11.61
CA THR A 176 5.80 -3.10 -12.10
C THR A 176 6.09 -2.88 -13.58
N GLY A 177 6.66 -3.86 -14.28
CA GLY A 177 6.98 -3.78 -15.70
C GLY A 177 8.15 -2.85 -16.04
N THR A 178 9.02 -2.54 -15.06
CA THR A 178 10.19 -1.67 -15.23
C THR A 178 11.51 -2.44 -15.39
N ALA A 179 11.44 -3.74 -15.71
CA ALA A 179 12.63 -4.53 -16.04
C ALA A 179 13.18 -4.08 -17.41
N GLY A 180 14.19 -3.23 -17.39
CA GLY A 180 15.03 -2.85 -18.53
C GLY A 180 16.47 -3.26 -18.27
#